data_AF-A0A0F8HG83-F1
#
_entry.id   AF-A0A0F8HG83-F1
#
_cell.length_a   1.000
_cell.length_b   1.000
_cell.length_c   1.000
_cell.angle_alpha   90.00
_cell.angle_beta   90.00
_cell.angle_gamma   90.00
#
_symmetry.space_group_name_H-M   'P 1'
#
loop_
_entity.id
_entity.type
_entity.pdbx_description
1 polymer ?
#
loop_
_entity_poly.entity_id
_entity_poly.type
_entity_poly.pdbx_seq_one_letter_code
_entity_poly.pdbx_strand_id
1 'polypeptide(L)'
;AIPAGSSYMAAIPEKKRLQEMIALIAGRMPGPSSLYPGGYTYPATVADITKLSTYYLQVMDFVSAHTLKVDFNTWIENTYKASSPTKAVNFVTEHLTDLINKSTSSNDFSKEAGWGDVEFYAAFGSELVGEKLLGLPASLKHDTIGGYKDPSKICFVAYGGYYKPTDGYDPRSPAGDRIFTSGVVSGNLEYLKFDPDKITESTAHSFYQNSVNDLPPVKGETVPFTDPEKIVYTGGSDSQYSWDKAPRYDGIAGEVGPLARMLNIKEPLVTGLALALAENGYSPANVYTRMLARMQETAILAYELLNWVTVDYEPGGKISVPLDFNAAKDSQGMGLWEAPRGALGHWISTNGSGKVANYQCIVPGSWLMSPRDSNGIPGPLEQSLIGSKINPVGEVDYTNPVGIFHMGRSYDPCISCAVHTIDLTGKCAPNTLRIL
;
A
#
# COMPACT_ATOMS: atom_id res chain seq x y z
N ALA A 1 -19.32 -4.85 -27.56
CA ALA A 1 -18.74 -4.56 -26.24
C ALA A 1 -17.81 -5.72 -25.87
N ILE A 2 -16.64 -5.44 -25.30
CA ILE A 2 -15.76 -6.50 -24.77
C ILE A 2 -16.46 -7.07 -23.52
N PRO A 3 -16.69 -8.39 -23.43
CA PRO A 3 -17.34 -8.97 -22.25
C PRO A 3 -16.47 -8.79 -21.01
N ALA A 4 -17.10 -8.66 -19.84
CA ALA A 4 -16.36 -8.61 -18.59
C ALA A 4 -15.57 -9.90 -18.36
N GLY A 5 -14.33 -9.78 -17.89
CA GLY A 5 -13.48 -10.94 -17.61
C GLY A 5 -14.08 -11.82 -16.51
N SER A 6 -13.93 -13.15 -16.65
CA SER A 6 -14.51 -14.11 -15.70
C SER A 6 -13.97 -13.95 -14.28
N SER A 7 -12.66 -13.69 -14.10
CA SER A 7 -12.06 -13.42 -12.78
C SER A 7 -12.66 -12.17 -12.14
N TYR A 8 -12.85 -11.10 -12.93
CA TYR A 8 -13.45 -9.86 -12.45
C TYR A 8 -14.87 -10.08 -11.94
N MET A 9 -15.70 -10.81 -12.69
CA MET A 9 -17.07 -11.11 -12.29
C MET A 9 -17.11 -12.00 -11.04
N ALA A 10 -16.20 -12.97 -10.94
CA ALA A 10 -16.09 -13.84 -9.78
C ALA A 10 -15.58 -13.14 -8.51
N ALA A 11 -14.81 -12.05 -8.64
CA ALA A 11 -14.30 -11.29 -7.49
C ALA A 11 -15.36 -10.43 -6.78
N ILE A 12 -16.44 -10.06 -7.48
CA ILE A 12 -17.52 -9.21 -6.93
C ILE A 12 -18.17 -9.82 -5.67
N PRO A 13 -18.66 -11.08 -5.67
CA PRO A 13 -19.22 -11.70 -4.47
C PRO A 13 -18.18 -11.87 -3.35
N GLU A 14 -16.92 -12.12 -3.69
CA GLU A 14 -15.86 -12.32 -2.69
C GLU A 14 -15.51 -11.02 -1.96
N LYS A 15 -15.59 -9.86 -2.63
CA LYS A 15 -15.50 -8.57 -1.96
C LYS A 15 -16.56 -8.42 -0.86
N LYS A 16 -17.81 -8.81 -1.13
CA LYS A 16 -18.88 -8.78 -0.14
C LYS A 16 -18.54 -9.73 1.02
N ARG A 17 -18.07 -10.95 0.73
CA ARG A 17 -17.69 -11.93 1.74
C ARG A 17 -16.59 -11.41 2.68
N LEU A 18 -15.53 -10.80 2.12
CA LEU A 18 -14.47 -10.16 2.90
C LEU A 18 -15.01 -9.04 3.81
N GLN A 19 -15.98 -8.25 3.34
CA GLN A 19 -16.62 -7.24 4.18
C GLN A 19 -17.49 -7.85 5.29
N GLU A 20 -18.18 -8.95 5.01
CA GLU A 20 -18.92 -9.69 6.02
C GLU A 20 -17.99 -10.28 7.08
N MET A 21 -16.82 -10.82 6.70
CA MET A 21 -15.80 -11.29 7.64
C MET A 21 -15.39 -10.20 8.64
N ILE A 22 -15.12 -8.99 8.14
CA ILE A 22 -14.81 -7.84 9.00
C ILE A 22 -16.00 -7.51 9.90
N ALA A 23 -17.22 -7.46 9.36
CA ALA A 23 -18.41 -7.11 10.11
C ALA A 23 -18.72 -8.09 11.26
N LEU A 24 -18.36 -9.38 11.13
CA LEU A 24 -18.56 -10.38 12.19
C LEU A 24 -17.89 -9.98 13.51
N ILE A 25 -16.67 -9.45 13.45
CA ILE A 25 -15.89 -9.08 14.65
C ILE A 25 -15.83 -7.56 14.88
N ALA A 26 -16.21 -6.78 13.88
CA ALA A 26 -16.10 -5.33 13.90
C ALA A 26 -17.45 -4.57 13.91
N GLY A 27 -18.56 -5.31 13.97
CA GLY A 27 -19.93 -4.81 14.02
C GLY A 27 -20.50 -4.44 12.65
N ARG A 28 -19.73 -3.72 11.82
CA ARG A 28 -20.14 -3.35 10.45
C ARG A 28 -18.94 -3.08 9.53
N MET A 29 -19.20 -3.14 8.23
CA MET A 29 -18.29 -2.70 7.18
C MET A 29 -19.12 -2.14 6.02
N PRO A 30 -18.87 -0.93 5.50
CA PRO A 30 -17.82 0.04 5.87
C PRO A 30 -17.97 0.66 7.26
N GLY A 31 -16.85 1.15 7.82
CA GLY A 31 -16.80 1.91 9.07
C GLY A 31 -16.99 1.08 10.34
N PRO A 32 -16.04 0.19 10.67
CA PRO A 32 -16.06 -0.61 11.91
C PRO A 32 -16.42 0.19 13.16
N SER A 33 -17.15 -0.43 14.09
CA SER A 33 -17.65 0.24 15.31
C SER A 33 -17.25 -0.43 16.62
N SER A 34 -16.44 -1.50 16.57
CA SER A 34 -16.00 -2.20 17.78
C SER A 34 -14.67 -1.68 18.36
N LEU A 35 -13.91 -0.91 17.59
CA LEU A 35 -12.62 -0.35 17.99
C LEU A 35 -12.81 0.83 18.96
N TYR A 36 -12.06 0.84 20.06
CA TYR A 36 -11.98 2.00 20.97
C TYR A 36 -10.59 2.10 21.60
N PRO A 37 -10.21 3.27 22.17
CA PRO A 37 -8.97 3.39 22.92
C PRO A 37 -8.87 2.30 24.00
N GLY A 38 -7.82 1.48 23.97
CA GLY A 38 -7.63 0.38 24.91
C GLY A 38 -8.13 -0.98 24.43
N GLY A 39 -8.75 -1.11 23.24
CA GLY A 39 -9.02 -2.42 22.62
C GLY A 39 -10.30 -2.49 21.78
N TYR A 40 -11.05 -3.58 21.94
CA TYR A 40 -12.27 -3.89 21.19
C TYR A 40 -13.46 -4.14 22.11
N THR A 41 -14.68 -3.80 21.66
CA THR A 41 -15.92 -3.94 22.46
C THR A 41 -16.61 -5.29 22.33
N TYR A 42 -16.24 -6.09 21.32
CA TYR A 42 -16.87 -7.37 21.02
C TYR A 42 -15.86 -8.52 21.13
N PRO A 43 -16.02 -9.44 22.10
CA PRO A 43 -15.20 -10.63 22.20
C PRO A 43 -15.71 -11.68 21.21
N ALA A 44 -14.99 -11.89 20.11
CA ALA A 44 -15.38 -12.88 19.11
C ALA A 44 -15.40 -14.29 19.73
N THR A 45 -16.46 -15.02 19.43
CA THR A 45 -16.72 -16.36 19.95
C THR A 45 -16.10 -17.43 19.04
N VAL A 46 -16.03 -18.67 19.52
CA VAL A 46 -15.64 -19.83 18.68
C VAL A 46 -16.52 -19.94 17.43
N ALA A 47 -17.81 -19.59 17.54
CA ALA A 47 -18.74 -19.61 16.41
C ALA A 47 -18.40 -18.53 15.37
N ASP A 48 -18.03 -17.33 15.81
CA ASP A 48 -17.59 -16.25 14.92
C ASP A 48 -16.32 -16.63 14.17
N ILE A 49 -15.35 -17.21 14.89
CA ILE A 49 -14.09 -17.70 14.33
C ILE A 49 -14.33 -18.81 13.31
N THR A 50 -15.20 -19.78 13.63
CA THR A 50 -15.58 -20.84 12.68
C THR A 50 -16.21 -20.27 11.41
N LYS A 51 -17.09 -19.27 11.55
CA LYS A 51 -17.73 -18.61 10.41
C LYS A 51 -16.73 -17.81 9.58
N LEU A 52 -15.80 -17.10 10.23
CA LEU A 52 -14.72 -16.37 9.58
C LEU A 52 -13.82 -17.33 8.79
N SER A 53 -13.39 -18.45 9.40
CA SER A 53 -12.60 -19.49 8.71
C SER A 53 -13.35 -20.09 7.52
N THR A 54 -14.66 -20.29 7.62
CA THR A 54 -15.48 -20.77 6.49
C THR A 54 -15.48 -19.76 5.34
N TYR A 55 -15.67 -18.46 5.66
CA TYR A 55 -15.62 -17.40 4.66
C TYR A 55 -14.24 -17.26 4.03
N TYR A 56 -13.17 -17.39 4.84
CA TYR A 56 -11.80 -17.43 4.35
C TYR A 56 -11.61 -18.55 3.32
N LEU A 57 -12.03 -19.79 3.64
CA LEU A 57 -11.88 -20.92 2.72
C LEU A 57 -12.62 -20.68 1.39
N GLN A 58 -13.79 -20.07 1.42
CA GLN A 58 -14.53 -19.70 0.20
C GLN A 58 -13.80 -18.66 -0.65
N VAL A 59 -13.12 -17.69 -0.02
CA VAL A 59 -12.24 -16.75 -0.75
C VAL A 59 -11.03 -17.50 -1.31
N MET A 60 -10.48 -18.46 -0.59
CA MET A 60 -9.35 -19.27 -1.07
C MET A 60 -9.73 -20.20 -2.23
N ASP A 61 -10.98 -20.68 -2.29
CA ASP A 61 -11.50 -21.38 -3.46
C ASP A 61 -11.48 -20.46 -4.70
N PHE A 62 -11.89 -19.19 -4.55
CA PHE A 62 -11.78 -18.19 -5.61
C PHE A 62 -10.31 -17.97 -6.03
N VAL A 63 -9.39 -17.83 -5.06
CA VAL A 63 -7.97 -17.64 -5.34
C VAL A 63 -7.42 -18.81 -6.14
N SER A 64 -7.69 -20.05 -5.73
CA SER A 64 -7.25 -21.28 -6.41
C SER A 64 -7.89 -21.44 -7.81
N ALA A 65 -9.12 -20.98 -7.99
CA ALA A 65 -9.84 -21.10 -9.25
C ALA A 65 -9.42 -20.05 -10.29
N HIS A 66 -9.01 -18.85 -9.86
CA HIS A 66 -8.86 -17.71 -10.76
C HIS A 66 -7.54 -16.96 -10.64
N THR A 67 -7.01 -16.81 -9.43
CA THR A 67 -5.90 -15.91 -9.17
C THR A 67 -4.55 -16.62 -9.24
N LEU A 68 -4.43 -17.78 -8.60
CA LEU A 68 -3.20 -18.55 -8.50
C LEU A 68 -3.51 -20.02 -8.73
N LYS A 69 -2.94 -20.61 -9.77
CA LYS A 69 -3.14 -22.02 -10.17
C LYS A 69 -2.09 -22.96 -9.62
N VAL A 70 -0.99 -22.42 -9.10
CA VAL A 70 -0.12 -23.14 -8.15
C VAL A 70 -0.88 -23.33 -6.83
N ASP A 71 -0.68 -24.47 -6.17
CA ASP A 71 -1.17 -24.68 -4.80
C ASP A 71 -0.69 -23.54 -3.87
N PHE A 72 -1.62 -23.00 -3.08
CA PHE A 72 -1.36 -21.79 -2.31
C PHE A 72 -0.23 -21.96 -1.28
N ASN A 73 -0.18 -23.10 -0.58
CA ASN A 73 0.89 -23.36 0.38
C ASN A 73 2.23 -23.57 -0.33
N THR A 74 2.22 -24.28 -1.46
CA THR A 74 3.40 -24.44 -2.31
C THR A 74 3.96 -23.09 -2.76
N TRP A 75 3.10 -22.15 -3.14
CA TRP A 75 3.51 -20.78 -3.45
C TRP A 75 4.16 -20.10 -2.25
N ILE A 76 3.54 -20.13 -1.08
CA ILE A 76 4.08 -19.51 0.15
C ILE A 76 5.45 -20.08 0.52
N GLU A 77 5.60 -21.40 0.52
CA GLU A 77 6.85 -22.07 0.88
C GLU A 77 8.01 -21.75 -0.09
N ASN A 78 7.70 -21.57 -1.38
CA ASN A 78 8.71 -21.30 -2.41
C ASN A 78 8.88 -19.82 -2.75
N THR A 79 8.08 -18.91 -2.19
CA THR A 79 8.22 -17.46 -2.39
C THR A 79 8.50 -16.76 -1.07
N TYR A 80 7.47 -16.50 -0.26
CA TYR A 80 7.58 -15.77 1.00
C TYR A 80 8.58 -16.41 1.97
N LYS A 81 8.58 -17.75 2.08
CA LYS A 81 9.48 -18.50 2.96
C LYS A 81 10.72 -19.04 2.27
N ALA A 82 10.96 -18.65 1.01
CA ALA A 82 12.14 -19.10 0.29
C ALA A 82 13.42 -18.68 1.02
N SER A 83 14.42 -19.56 1.05
CA SER A 83 15.67 -19.28 1.77
C SER A 83 16.52 -18.18 1.14
N SER A 84 16.20 -17.74 -0.08
CA SER A 84 16.88 -16.62 -0.76
C SER A 84 16.03 -16.04 -1.89
N PRO A 85 16.28 -14.77 -2.28
CA PRO A 85 15.62 -14.16 -3.43
C PRO A 85 15.77 -14.95 -4.74
N THR A 86 16.97 -15.49 -5.00
CA THR A 86 17.24 -16.31 -6.20
C THR A 86 16.34 -17.54 -6.26
N LYS A 87 16.12 -18.23 -5.13
CA LYS A 87 15.23 -19.41 -5.13
C LYS A 87 13.78 -19.04 -5.41
N ALA A 88 13.29 -17.94 -4.83
CA ALA A 88 11.93 -17.47 -5.07
C ALA A 88 11.71 -17.08 -6.54
N VAL A 89 12.65 -16.34 -7.11
CA VAL A 89 12.59 -15.95 -8.53
C VAL A 89 12.65 -17.18 -9.43
N ASN A 90 13.57 -18.12 -9.18
CA ASN A 90 13.70 -19.34 -9.98
C ASN A 90 12.43 -20.20 -9.93
N PHE A 91 11.81 -20.37 -8.76
CA PHE A 91 10.55 -21.10 -8.64
C PHE A 91 9.47 -20.53 -9.57
N VAL A 92 9.31 -19.19 -9.57
CA VAL A 92 8.33 -18.53 -10.42
C VAL A 92 8.71 -18.65 -11.89
N THR A 93 9.96 -18.39 -12.28
CA THR A 93 10.36 -18.43 -13.69
C THR A 93 10.34 -19.85 -14.28
N GLU A 94 10.71 -20.87 -13.52
CA GLU A 94 10.59 -22.28 -13.91
C GLU A 94 9.12 -22.66 -14.12
N HIS A 95 8.24 -22.28 -13.18
CA HIS A 95 6.81 -22.52 -13.30
C HIS A 95 6.21 -21.85 -14.55
N LEU A 96 6.56 -20.58 -14.81
CA LEU A 96 6.09 -19.86 -15.99
C LEU A 96 6.64 -20.46 -17.29
N THR A 97 7.90 -20.92 -17.29
CA THR A 97 8.52 -21.59 -18.44
C THR A 97 7.75 -22.86 -18.79
N ASP A 98 7.38 -23.67 -17.80
CA ASP A 98 6.59 -24.88 -17.99
C ASP A 98 5.20 -24.59 -18.54
N LEU A 99 4.52 -23.54 -18.04
CA LEU A 99 3.23 -23.11 -18.56
C LEU A 99 3.34 -22.67 -20.02
N ILE A 100 4.34 -21.85 -20.35
CA ILE A 100 4.55 -21.35 -21.72
C ILE A 100 4.86 -22.50 -22.68
N ASN A 101 5.73 -23.44 -22.30
CA ASN A 101 6.07 -24.60 -23.13
C ASN A 101 4.84 -25.48 -23.42
N LYS A 102 3.98 -25.68 -22.42
CA LYS A 102 2.71 -26.40 -22.59
C LYS A 102 1.76 -25.62 -23.51
N SER A 103 1.54 -24.34 -23.24
CA SER A 103 0.58 -23.50 -23.95
C SER A 103 0.97 -23.18 -25.38
N THR A 104 2.27 -23.06 -25.68
CA THR A 104 2.76 -22.87 -27.06
C THR A 104 2.58 -24.13 -27.90
N SER A 105 2.67 -25.31 -27.28
CA SER A 105 2.43 -26.60 -27.94
C SER A 105 0.94 -26.88 -28.16
N SER A 106 0.08 -26.52 -27.20
CA SER A 106 -1.37 -26.76 -27.26
C SER A 106 -2.19 -25.61 -27.86
N ASN A 107 -1.58 -24.42 -28.00
CA ASN A 107 -2.26 -23.16 -28.28
C ASN A 107 -3.39 -22.85 -27.26
N ASP A 108 -3.16 -23.18 -26.00
CA ASP A 108 -4.13 -23.03 -24.92
C ASP A 108 -3.54 -22.27 -23.72
N PHE A 109 -4.02 -21.04 -23.51
CA PHE A 109 -3.66 -20.15 -22.40
C PHE A 109 -4.84 -19.97 -21.42
N SER A 110 -5.75 -20.94 -21.38
CA SER A 110 -6.93 -20.92 -20.50
C SER A 110 -6.58 -21.20 -19.04
N LYS A 111 -7.56 -20.99 -18.17
CA LYS A 111 -7.46 -21.36 -16.75
C LYS A 111 -7.35 -22.87 -16.57
N GLU A 112 -8.00 -23.62 -17.45
CA GLU A 112 -7.98 -25.08 -17.51
C GLU A 112 -6.59 -25.60 -17.88
N ALA A 113 -5.83 -24.84 -18.67
CA ALA A 113 -4.42 -25.10 -18.98
C ALA A 113 -3.44 -24.75 -17.83
N GLY A 114 -3.94 -24.17 -16.73
CA GLY A 114 -3.15 -23.83 -15.56
C GLY A 114 -2.77 -22.35 -15.44
N TRP A 115 -3.35 -21.44 -16.24
CA TRP A 115 -3.11 -20.00 -16.11
C TRP A 115 -4.04 -19.34 -15.09
N GLY A 116 -3.48 -18.71 -14.06
CA GLY A 116 -4.20 -17.79 -13.17
C GLY A 116 -3.86 -16.33 -13.48
N ASP A 117 -4.58 -15.41 -12.85
CA ASP A 117 -4.34 -13.97 -13.05
C ASP A 117 -2.91 -13.56 -12.64
N VAL A 118 -2.34 -14.18 -11.60
CA VAL A 118 -0.96 -13.93 -11.13
C VAL A 118 0.05 -14.46 -12.12
N GLU A 119 -0.10 -15.71 -12.57
CA GLU A 119 0.80 -16.32 -13.57
C GLU A 119 0.76 -15.53 -14.88
N PHE A 120 -0.43 -15.14 -15.33
CA PHE A 120 -0.61 -14.37 -16.55
C PHE A 120 0.04 -12.99 -16.44
N TYR A 121 -0.18 -12.28 -15.33
CA TYR A 121 0.46 -10.98 -15.13
C TYR A 121 1.98 -11.09 -14.97
N ALA A 122 2.49 -12.10 -14.27
CA ALA A 122 3.93 -12.32 -14.12
C ALA A 122 4.61 -12.64 -15.46
N ALA A 123 3.98 -13.42 -16.34
CA ALA A 123 4.53 -13.72 -17.65
C ALA A 123 4.41 -12.53 -18.63
N PHE A 124 3.22 -11.94 -18.76
CA PHE A 124 2.93 -10.95 -19.81
C PHE A 124 3.05 -9.50 -19.34
N GLY A 125 3.30 -9.24 -18.05
CA GLY A 125 3.37 -7.88 -17.51
C GLY A 125 4.70 -7.17 -17.78
N SER A 126 5.78 -7.90 -18.00
CA SER A 126 7.14 -7.37 -18.06
C SER A 126 7.84 -7.73 -19.37
N GLU A 127 8.58 -6.77 -19.92
CA GLU A 127 9.48 -6.99 -21.05
C GLU A 127 10.67 -7.88 -20.65
N LEU A 128 11.27 -7.61 -19.48
CA LEU A 128 12.38 -8.41 -18.98
C LEU A 128 11.96 -9.87 -18.75
N VAL A 129 10.89 -10.09 -17.98
CA VAL A 129 10.43 -11.45 -17.66
C VAL A 129 9.81 -12.11 -18.88
N GLY A 130 8.82 -11.49 -19.50
CA GLY A 130 8.07 -12.10 -20.59
C GLY A 130 8.88 -12.25 -21.87
N GLU A 131 9.39 -11.14 -22.40
CA GLU A 131 10.03 -11.13 -23.73
C GLU A 131 11.47 -11.64 -23.67
N LYS A 132 12.28 -11.15 -22.72
CA LYS A 132 13.72 -11.46 -22.68
C LYS A 132 14.04 -12.80 -22.02
N LEU A 133 13.39 -13.13 -20.89
CA LEU A 133 13.67 -14.38 -20.15
C LEU A 133 12.82 -15.55 -20.66
N LEU A 134 11.52 -15.34 -20.86
CA LEU A 134 10.58 -16.40 -21.23
C LEU A 134 10.36 -16.54 -22.74
N GLY A 135 10.91 -15.63 -23.56
CA GLY A 135 10.83 -15.69 -25.02
C GLY A 135 9.43 -15.43 -25.60
N LEU A 136 8.55 -14.77 -24.85
CA LEU A 136 7.23 -14.38 -25.33
C LEU A 136 7.35 -13.31 -26.44
N PRO A 137 6.49 -13.33 -27.46
CA PRO A 137 6.56 -12.38 -28.58
C PRO A 137 6.16 -10.96 -28.20
N ALA A 138 5.45 -10.77 -27.07
CA ALA A 138 5.00 -9.48 -26.59
C ALA A 138 4.65 -9.51 -25.10
N SER A 139 4.74 -8.35 -24.47
CA SER A 139 4.30 -8.08 -23.10
C SER A 139 3.60 -6.71 -23.01
N LEU A 140 3.04 -6.41 -21.84
CA LEU A 140 2.50 -5.10 -21.49
C LEU A 140 3.59 -4.06 -21.18
N LYS A 141 4.85 -4.49 -21.04
CA LYS A 141 6.03 -3.66 -20.76
C LYS A 141 5.85 -2.74 -19.55
N HIS A 142 5.12 -3.19 -18.51
CA HIS A 142 4.86 -2.41 -17.30
C HIS A 142 6.13 -2.17 -16.45
N ASP A 143 7.18 -2.92 -16.68
CA ASP A 143 8.52 -2.70 -16.12
C ASP A 143 9.27 -1.53 -16.78
N THR A 144 8.79 -1.02 -17.92
CA THR A 144 9.38 0.12 -18.64
C THR A 144 8.76 1.48 -18.29
N ILE A 145 7.72 1.50 -17.44
CA ILE A 145 6.99 2.71 -17.06
C ILE A 145 6.81 2.82 -15.54
N GLY A 146 6.65 4.06 -15.07
CA GLY A 146 6.40 4.34 -13.66
C GLY A 146 7.63 4.15 -12.76
N GLY A 147 8.82 4.15 -13.34
CA GLY A 147 10.09 4.05 -12.61
C GLY A 147 10.71 5.40 -12.26
N TYR A 148 11.78 5.36 -11.47
CA TYR A 148 12.47 6.56 -10.99
C TYR A 148 13.79 6.73 -11.72
N LYS A 149 13.98 7.90 -12.35
CA LYS A 149 15.23 8.21 -13.07
C LYS A 149 16.39 8.57 -12.15
N ASP A 150 16.10 9.18 -11.02
CA ASP A 150 17.09 9.65 -10.05
C ASP A 150 16.86 8.92 -8.71
N PRO A 151 17.56 7.81 -8.45
CA PRO A 151 17.36 7.03 -7.23
C PRO A 151 17.79 7.77 -5.96
N SER A 152 18.49 8.91 -6.07
CA SER A 152 18.84 9.75 -4.91
C SER A 152 17.66 10.57 -4.38
N LYS A 153 16.58 10.70 -5.16
CA LYS A 153 15.40 11.54 -4.84
C LYS A 153 14.18 10.74 -4.39
N ILE A 154 14.33 9.45 -4.18
CA ILE A 154 13.26 8.57 -3.73
C ILE A 154 13.78 7.59 -2.68
N CYS A 155 12.91 7.27 -1.73
CA CYS A 155 13.10 6.17 -0.80
C CYS A 155 11.78 5.40 -0.63
N PHE A 156 11.84 4.19 -0.08
CA PHE A 156 10.69 3.33 0.19
C PHE A 156 10.50 3.22 1.70
N VAL A 157 9.45 3.84 2.22
CA VAL A 157 9.21 3.99 3.65
C VAL A 157 8.15 3.00 4.11
N ALA A 158 8.43 2.28 5.19
CA ALA A 158 7.47 1.45 5.90
C ALA A 158 7.52 1.76 7.40
N TYR A 159 6.37 1.98 8.01
CA TYR A 159 6.22 2.16 9.46
C TYR A 159 6.06 0.83 10.20
N GLY A 160 5.78 -0.24 9.46
CA GLY A 160 5.54 -1.57 10.00
C GLY A 160 4.11 -1.79 10.49
N GLY A 161 3.70 -3.06 10.53
CA GLY A 161 2.32 -3.46 10.80
C GLY A 161 2.20 -4.93 11.20
N TYR A 162 1.02 -5.29 11.71
CA TYR A 162 0.69 -6.62 12.25
C TYR A 162 1.65 -7.06 13.37
N TYR A 163 1.52 -6.37 14.51
CA TYR A 163 2.32 -6.59 15.70
C TYR A 163 1.96 -7.93 16.38
N LYS A 164 2.96 -8.60 16.95
CA LYS A 164 2.77 -9.78 17.79
C LYS A 164 1.91 -9.44 19.01
N PRO A 165 1.08 -10.38 19.48
CA PRO A 165 0.19 -10.15 20.61
C PRO A 165 1.00 -9.94 21.89
N THR A 166 1.14 -8.67 22.30
CA THR A 166 1.69 -8.25 23.59
C THR A 166 0.82 -7.13 24.14
N ASP A 167 0.79 -6.95 25.47
CA ASP A 167 0.08 -5.82 26.06
C ASP A 167 0.81 -4.52 25.71
N GLY A 168 0.19 -3.69 24.88
CA GLY A 168 0.70 -2.38 24.48
C GLY A 168 1.03 -2.26 23.00
N TYR A 169 1.33 -1.03 22.58
CA TYR A 169 1.71 -0.70 21.22
C TYR A 169 2.90 0.28 21.30
N ASP A 170 4.01 -0.08 20.68
CA ASP A 170 5.17 0.81 20.54
C ASP A 170 5.56 0.91 19.04
N PRO A 171 5.36 2.06 18.38
CA PRO A 171 5.79 2.25 16.99
C PRO A 171 7.30 2.08 16.81
N ARG A 172 8.08 2.26 17.88
CA ARG A 172 9.54 2.16 17.91
C ARG A 172 10.02 0.77 18.31
N SER A 173 9.12 -0.21 18.47
CA SER A 173 9.49 -1.57 18.83
C SER A 173 10.45 -2.20 17.80
N PRO A 174 11.31 -3.14 18.22
CA PRO A 174 12.19 -3.86 17.30
C PRO A 174 11.44 -4.55 16.14
N ALA A 175 12.16 -4.77 15.04
CA ALA A 175 11.63 -5.42 13.82
C ALA A 175 10.93 -6.77 14.08
N GLY A 176 11.44 -7.58 15.02
CA GLY A 176 10.97 -8.93 15.29
C GLY A 176 9.60 -9.04 15.97
N ASP A 177 9.00 -7.91 16.36
CA ASP A 177 7.72 -7.85 17.05
C ASP A 177 6.53 -7.67 16.10
N ARG A 178 6.75 -7.78 14.78
CA ARG A 178 5.74 -7.53 13.74
C ARG A 178 6.03 -8.33 12.48
N ILE A 179 5.00 -8.65 11.70
CA ILE A 179 5.16 -9.35 10.42
C ILE A 179 5.78 -8.39 9.38
N PHE A 180 5.32 -7.14 9.33
CA PHE A 180 5.93 -6.11 8.51
C PHE A 180 6.80 -5.21 9.37
N THR A 181 8.12 -5.26 9.19
CA THR A 181 9.04 -4.37 9.90
C THR A 181 8.93 -2.93 9.40
N SER A 182 9.16 -1.97 10.30
CA SER A 182 9.49 -0.61 9.91
C SER A 182 10.87 -0.57 9.26
N GLY A 183 11.06 0.32 8.30
CA GLY A 183 12.36 0.55 7.69
C GLY A 183 12.29 1.61 6.59
N VAL A 184 13.46 1.97 6.08
CA VAL A 184 13.58 2.76 4.86
C VAL A 184 14.54 2.07 3.92
N VAL A 185 14.17 1.94 2.65
CA VAL A 185 15.06 1.46 1.58
C VAL A 185 15.33 2.63 0.64
N SER A 186 16.59 2.93 0.32
CA SER A 186 16.92 4.00 -0.62
C SER A 186 16.51 3.61 -2.06
N GLY A 187 16.47 4.57 -2.98
CA GLY A 187 16.26 4.26 -4.41
C GLY A 187 17.34 3.34 -5.01
N ASN A 188 18.51 3.23 -4.37
CA ASN A 188 19.59 2.29 -4.71
C ASN A 188 19.48 0.95 -3.97
N LEU A 189 18.35 0.67 -3.32
CA LEU A 189 18.10 -0.56 -2.54
C LEU A 189 19.00 -0.74 -1.31
N GLU A 190 19.49 0.36 -0.73
CA GLU A 190 20.24 0.34 0.54
C GLU A 190 19.28 0.38 1.73
N TYR A 191 19.53 -0.43 2.75
CA TYR A 191 18.63 -0.59 3.90
C TYR A 191 19.03 0.33 5.04
N LEU A 192 18.10 1.17 5.47
CA LEU A 192 18.26 2.16 6.53
C LEU A 192 17.28 1.89 7.66
N LYS A 193 17.64 2.33 8.87
CA LYS A 193 16.72 2.31 10.01
C LYS A 193 15.66 3.40 9.83
N PHE A 194 14.42 3.05 10.16
CA PHE A 194 13.33 4.00 10.25
C PHE A 194 13.44 4.82 11.54
N ASP A 195 13.33 6.13 11.41
CA ASP A 195 13.23 7.09 12.50
C ASP A 195 12.04 8.02 12.23
N PRO A 196 10.95 7.95 13.02
CA PRO A 196 9.76 8.75 12.80
C PRO A 196 10.00 10.26 12.96
N ASP A 197 11.07 10.67 13.66
CA ASP A 197 11.37 12.07 13.89
C ASP A 197 11.99 12.75 12.64
N LYS A 198 12.33 11.97 11.61
CA LYS A 198 12.78 12.45 10.29
C LYS A 198 11.66 12.79 9.32
N ILE A 199 10.40 12.59 9.72
CA ILE A 199 9.24 12.88 8.87
C ILE A 199 8.91 14.38 8.96
N THR A 200 8.77 15.02 7.80
CA THR A 200 8.30 16.40 7.68
C THR A 200 7.23 16.51 6.61
N GLU A 201 6.46 17.60 6.61
CA GLU A 201 5.51 17.96 5.56
C GLU A 201 5.74 19.37 5.05
N SER A 202 5.86 19.51 3.72
CA SER A 202 5.92 20.81 3.05
C SER A 202 4.54 21.25 2.58
N THR A 203 4.29 22.57 2.61
CA THR A 203 3.11 23.21 2.01
C THR A 203 3.46 24.16 0.87
N ALA A 204 4.72 24.17 0.42
CA ALA A 204 5.23 25.11 -0.58
C ALA A 204 4.43 25.09 -1.91
N HIS A 205 3.98 23.91 -2.33
CA HIS A 205 3.19 23.72 -3.55
C HIS A 205 1.75 23.24 -3.29
N SER A 206 1.26 23.46 -2.07
CA SER A 206 -0.07 23.03 -1.61
C SER A 206 -0.93 24.24 -1.24
N PHE A 207 -2.27 24.19 -1.37
CA PHE A 207 -3.19 25.30 -1.09
C PHE A 207 -3.40 25.58 0.42
N TYR A 208 -2.30 25.71 1.17
CA TYR A 208 -2.25 26.08 2.57
C TYR A 208 -1.36 27.32 2.76
N GLN A 209 -1.54 28.02 3.88
CA GLN A 209 -0.59 29.05 4.27
C GLN A 209 0.78 28.41 4.53
N ASN A 210 1.82 28.97 3.91
CA ASN A 210 3.19 28.46 3.99
C ASN A 210 4.06 29.41 4.81
N SER A 211 3.72 29.59 6.09
CA SER A 211 4.44 30.46 7.04
C SER A 211 5.78 29.87 7.49
N VAL A 212 5.85 28.53 7.59
CA VAL A 212 7.04 27.76 7.96
C VAL A 212 7.13 26.55 7.04
N ASN A 213 8.30 26.34 6.44
CA ASN A 213 8.52 25.18 5.58
C ASN A 213 8.80 23.92 6.39
N ASP A 214 8.37 22.77 5.85
CA ASP A 214 8.84 21.43 6.22
C ASP A 214 8.71 21.10 7.71
N LEU A 215 7.50 21.24 8.24
CA LEU A 215 7.21 21.01 9.65
C LEU A 215 7.15 19.52 9.98
N PRO A 216 7.68 19.07 11.14
CA PRO A 216 7.40 17.73 11.63
C PRO A 216 5.92 17.64 12.06
N PRO A 217 5.24 16.49 11.89
CA PRO A 217 3.80 16.39 12.12
C PRO A 217 3.37 16.72 13.57
N VAL A 218 4.24 16.50 14.57
CA VAL A 218 3.99 16.94 15.96
C VAL A 218 3.78 18.46 16.11
N LYS A 219 4.34 19.24 15.19
CA LYS A 219 4.18 20.70 15.09
C LYS A 219 3.44 21.11 13.81
N GLY A 220 2.83 20.15 13.11
CA GLY A 220 2.19 20.40 11.82
C GLY A 220 1.02 21.36 11.96
N GLU A 221 0.89 22.23 10.96
CA GLU A 221 -0.20 23.20 10.83
C GLU A 221 -1.04 22.88 9.60
N THR A 222 -2.35 23.14 9.66
CA THR A 222 -3.29 22.95 8.55
C THR A 222 -4.18 24.17 8.42
N VAL A 223 -3.67 25.21 7.74
CA VAL A 223 -4.39 26.46 7.51
C VAL A 223 -4.70 26.60 6.01
N PRO A 224 -5.86 26.12 5.53
CA PRO A 224 -6.18 26.10 4.10
C PRO A 224 -6.45 27.49 3.55
N PHE A 225 -6.27 27.66 2.24
CA PHE A 225 -6.78 28.84 1.54
C PHE A 225 -8.32 28.82 1.51
N THR A 226 -8.93 29.90 1.99
CA THR A 226 -10.38 30.08 1.98
C THR A 226 -10.87 30.96 0.84
N ASP A 227 -9.96 31.67 0.18
CA ASP A 227 -10.22 32.54 -0.97
C ASP A 227 -10.09 31.73 -2.27
N PRO A 228 -11.19 31.47 -3.00
CA PRO A 228 -11.16 30.69 -4.24
C PRO A 228 -10.25 31.29 -5.31
N GLU A 229 -10.02 32.60 -5.32
CA GLU A 229 -9.16 33.26 -6.32
C GLU A 229 -7.69 32.86 -6.16
N LYS A 230 -7.29 32.36 -4.98
CA LYS A 230 -5.94 31.85 -4.72
C LYS A 230 -5.74 30.40 -5.19
N ILE A 231 -6.81 29.71 -5.58
CA ILE A 231 -6.78 28.31 -6.00
C ILE A 231 -6.67 28.26 -7.54
N VAL A 232 -5.43 28.34 -8.05
CA VAL A 232 -5.15 28.40 -9.48
C VAL A 232 -4.34 27.18 -9.92
N TYR A 233 -4.94 26.30 -10.73
CA TYR A 233 -4.30 25.06 -11.20
C TYR A 233 -3.45 25.24 -12.47
N THR A 234 -3.52 26.41 -13.12
CA THR A 234 -2.83 26.69 -14.39
C THR A 234 -1.45 27.32 -14.21
N GLY A 235 -0.98 27.49 -12.96
CA GLY A 235 0.30 28.14 -12.65
C GLY A 235 1.55 27.27 -12.89
N GLY A 236 1.36 25.98 -13.22
CA GLY A 236 2.46 25.05 -13.46
C GLY A 236 3.09 24.51 -12.17
N SER A 237 4.25 23.84 -12.31
CA SER A 237 4.90 23.16 -11.18
C SER A 237 5.51 24.09 -10.14
N ASP A 238 5.67 25.37 -10.47
CA ASP A 238 6.27 26.37 -9.58
C ASP A 238 5.21 27.07 -8.71
N SER A 239 3.92 26.89 -9.01
CA SER A 239 2.82 27.43 -8.21
C SER A 239 2.37 26.46 -7.11
N GLN A 240 1.45 26.89 -6.25
CA GLN A 240 0.63 25.96 -5.48
C GLN A 240 -0.39 25.31 -6.41
N TYR A 241 -0.51 23.98 -6.41
CA TYR A 241 -1.34 23.26 -7.38
C TYR A 241 -2.06 22.03 -6.81
N SER A 242 -1.86 21.72 -5.53
CA SER A 242 -2.47 20.55 -4.89
C SER A 242 -3.08 20.89 -3.52
N TRP A 243 -4.05 20.09 -3.11
CA TRP A 243 -4.52 20.08 -1.72
C TRP A 243 -3.78 19.06 -0.85
N ASP A 244 -2.97 18.19 -1.44
CA ASP A 244 -2.09 17.32 -0.65
C ASP A 244 -0.89 18.15 -0.16
N LYS A 245 -0.51 17.98 1.11
CA LYS A 245 0.80 18.39 1.60
C LYS A 245 1.88 17.48 0.99
N ALA A 246 3.15 17.84 1.16
CA ALA A 246 4.28 17.08 0.62
C ALA A 246 5.13 16.45 1.74
N PRO A 247 4.80 15.23 2.20
CA PRO A 247 5.61 14.50 3.18
C PRO A 247 6.98 14.12 2.64
N ARG A 248 8.01 14.27 3.47
CA ARG A 248 9.39 13.83 3.18
C ARG A 248 9.92 13.01 4.34
N TYR A 249 10.80 12.08 4.02
CA TYR A 249 11.63 11.37 5.00
C TYR A 249 13.06 11.86 4.84
N ASP A 250 13.59 12.57 5.83
CA ASP A 250 14.95 13.14 5.80
C ASP A 250 15.19 14.03 4.56
N GLY A 251 14.17 14.78 4.15
CA GLY A 251 14.20 15.63 2.95
C GLY A 251 14.02 14.89 1.61
N ILE A 252 13.81 13.58 1.61
CA ILE A 252 13.63 12.76 0.40
C ILE A 252 12.15 12.36 0.23
N ALA A 253 11.66 12.30 -1.00
CA ALA A 253 10.32 11.78 -1.27
C ALA A 253 10.23 10.28 -0.92
N GLY A 254 9.13 9.87 -0.28
CA GLY A 254 8.90 8.49 0.14
C GLY A 254 7.80 7.81 -0.68
N GLU A 255 8.12 6.77 -1.45
CA GLU A 255 7.12 5.79 -1.89
C GLU A 255 6.76 4.90 -0.70
N VAL A 256 5.47 4.64 -0.53
CA VAL A 256 4.92 3.76 0.51
C VAL A 256 4.01 2.71 -0.14
N GLY A 257 3.60 1.69 0.61
CA GLY A 257 2.67 0.67 0.13
C GLY A 257 3.32 -0.69 -0.04
N PRO A 258 2.69 -1.60 -0.80
CA PRO A 258 3.14 -3.00 -0.86
C PRO A 258 4.57 -3.16 -1.31
N LEU A 259 5.01 -2.44 -2.34
CA LEU A 259 6.40 -2.49 -2.79
C LEU A 259 7.37 -2.08 -1.66
N ALA A 260 7.09 -0.98 -0.98
CA ALA A 260 7.92 -0.51 0.13
C ALA A 260 7.98 -1.53 1.27
N ARG A 261 6.85 -2.13 1.65
CA ARG A 261 6.81 -3.16 2.70
C ARG A 261 7.58 -4.41 2.33
N MET A 262 7.36 -4.93 1.11
CA MET A 262 8.04 -6.14 0.63
C MET A 262 9.55 -5.95 0.55
N LEU A 263 10.01 -4.77 0.09
CA LEU A 263 11.43 -4.41 0.13
C LEU A 263 11.94 -4.35 1.57
N ASN A 264 11.25 -3.65 2.48
CA ASN A 264 11.71 -3.48 3.86
C ASN A 264 11.81 -4.79 4.66
N ILE A 265 10.91 -5.75 4.43
CA ILE A 265 11.00 -7.08 5.04
C ILE A 265 11.96 -8.02 4.30
N LYS A 266 12.57 -7.57 3.21
CA LYS A 266 13.40 -8.38 2.30
C LYS A 266 12.66 -9.61 1.81
N GLU A 267 11.39 -9.43 1.43
CA GLU A 267 10.56 -10.51 0.92
C GLU A 267 11.25 -11.13 -0.32
N PRO A 268 11.48 -12.46 -0.35
CA PRO A 268 12.38 -13.04 -1.34
C PRO A 268 11.98 -12.79 -2.79
N LEU A 269 10.70 -12.95 -3.15
CA LEU A 269 10.26 -12.84 -4.53
C LEU A 269 10.36 -11.40 -5.05
N VAL A 270 9.79 -10.44 -4.33
CA VAL A 270 9.74 -9.02 -4.74
C VAL A 270 11.12 -8.39 -4.69
N THR A 271 11.92 -8.71 -3.65
CA THR A 271 13.31 -8.23 -3.57
C THR A 271 14.16 -8.82 -4.68
N GLY A 272 14.00 -10.11 -4.98
CA GLY A 272 14.71 -10.78 -6.07
C GLY A 272 14.36 -10.19 -7.43
N LEU A 273 13.09 -9.88 -7.65
CA LEU A 273 12.64 -9.22 -8.86
C LEU A 273 13.20 -7.79 -8.99
N ALA A 274 13.17 -7.01 -7.92
CA ALA A 274 13.71 -5.65 -7.91
C ALA A 274 15.21 -5.64 -8.25
N LEU A 275 15.99 -6.58 -7.67
CA LEU A 275 17.41 -6.76 -7.97
C LEU A 275 17.63 -7.18 -9.43
N ALA A 276 16.89 -8.17 -9.92
CA ALA A 276 17.02 -8.64 -11.31
C ALA A 276 16.72 -7.53 -12.33
N LEU A 277 15.73 -6.68 -12.06
CA LEU A 277 15.44 -5.51 -12.88
C LEU A 277 16.60 -4.50 -12.88
N ALA A 278 17.11 -4.16 -11.70
CA ALA A 278 18.23 -3.23 -11.56
C ALA A 278 19.50 -3.74 -12.29
N GLU A 279 19.83 -5.01 -12.14
CA GLU A 279 20.97 -5.66 -12.82
C GLU A 279 20.84 -5.64 -14.35
N ASN A 280 19.61 -5.57 -14.87
CA ASN A 280 19.31 -5.52 -16.31
C ASN A 280 19.01 -4.10 -16.82
N GLY A 281 19.31 -3.07 -16.02
CA GLY A 281 19.18 -1.66 -16.42
C GLY A 281 17.75 -1.10 -16.37
N TYR A 282 16.83 -1.77 -15.68
CA TYR A 282 15.48 -1.28 -15.41
C TYR A 282 15.41 -0.63 -14.02
N SER A 283 14.42 0.23 -13.81
CA SER A 283 14.13 0.73 -12.47
C SER A 283 13.64 -0.42 -11.58
N PRO A 284 14.19 -0.60 -10.35
CA PRO A 284 13.74 -1.65 -9.43
C PRO A 284 12.30 -1.44 -8.94
N ALA A 285 11.82 -0.19 -8.98
CA ALA A 285 10.43 0.18 -8.75
C ALA A 285 9.79 0.64 -10.05
N ASN A 286 8.66 0.04 -10.43
CA ASN A 286 7.93 0.36 -11.65
C ASN A 286 6.48 -0.17 -11.53
N VAL A 287 5.65 -0.02 -12.56
CA VAL A 287 4.27 -0.53 -12.53
C VAL A 287 4.24 -2.03 -12.25
N TYR A 288 5.12 -2.80 -12.90
CA TYR A 288 5.17 -4.26 -12.76
C TYR A 288 5.52 -4.69 -11.33
N THR A 289 6.57 -4.14 -10.72
CA THR A 289 6.97 -4.51 -9.35
C THR A 289 5.97 -4.05 -8.30
N ARG A 290 5.33 -2.89 -8.46
CA ARG A 290 4.22 -2.47 -7.57
C ARG A 290 3.05 -3.45 -7.61
N MET A 291 2.71 -3.94 -8.80
CA MET A 291 1.59 -4.85 -8.93
C MET A 291 1.89 -6.24 -8.36
N LEU A 292 3.08 -6.79 -8.65
CA LEU A 292 3.50 -8.06 -8.05
C LEU A 292 3.67 -7.96 -6.54
N ALA A 293 4.19 -6.86 -6.01
CA ALA A 293 4.27 -6.64 -4.57
C ALA A 293 2.88 -6.63 -3.91
N ARG A 294 1.87 -6.03 -4.56
CA ARG A 294 0.49 -6.05 -4.07
C ARG A 294 -0.11 -7.46 -4.07
N MET A 295 0.13 -8.24 -5.13
CA MET A 295 -0.32 -9.63 -5.22
C MET A 295 0.35 -10.48 -4.14
N GLN A 296 1.67 -10.36 -3.99
CA GLN A 296 2.46 -11.12 -3.04
C GLN A 296 2.09 -10.77 -1.59
N GLU A 297 1.95 -9.49 -1.26
CA GLU A 297 1.49 -9.06 0.05
C GLU A 297 0.10 -9.65 0.38
N THR A 298 -0.81 -9.66 -0.59
CA THR A 298 -2.15 -10.22 -0.40
C THR A 298 -2.07 -11.72 -0.08
N ALA A 299 -1.19 -12.47 -0.75
CA ALA A 299 -0.97 -13.88 -0.46
C ALA A 299 -0.38 -14.08 0.95
N ILE A 300 0.62 -13.28 1.34
CA ILE A 300 1.22 -13.34 2.69
C ILE A 300 0.17 -13.05 3.76
N LEU A 301 -0.63 -12.01 3.59
CA LEU A 301 -1.69 -11.67 4.55
C LEU A 301 -2.79 -12.71 4.61
N ALA A 302 -3.14 -13.35 3.50
CA ALA A 302 -4.08 -14.47 3.50
C ALA A 302 -3.51 -15.69 4.26
N TYR A 303 -2.20 -15.95 4.14
CA TYR A 303 -1.53 -16.99 4.92
C TYR A 303 -1.55 -16.67 6.43
N GLU A 304 -1.17 -15.45 6.80
CA GLU A 304 -1.12 -15.03 8.21
C GLU A 304 -2.51 -14.91 8.85
N LEU A 305 -3.53 -14.44 8.10
CA LEU A 305 -4.89 -14.31 8.62
C LEU A 305 -5.44 -15.64 9.14
N LEU A 306 -5.17 -16.75 8.46
CA LEU A 306 -5.61 -18.06 8.92
C LEU A 306 -4.92 -18.43 10.24
N ASN A 307 -3.61 -18.19 10.35
CA ASN A 307 -2.86 -18.44 11.59
C ASN A 307 -3.39 -17.58 12.73
N TRP A 308 -3.60 -16.27 12.49
CA TRP A 308 -4.12 -15.36 13.51
C TRP A 308 -5.48 -15.81 14.05
N VAL A 309 -6.37 -16.23 13.15
CA VAL A 309 -7.74 -16.61 13.50
C VAL A 309 -7.82 -17.98 14.17
N THR A 310 -6.96 -18.94 13.80
CA THR A 310 -7.07 -20.34 14.22
C THR A 310 -6.05 -20.78 15.27
N VAL A 311 -4.95 -20.04 15.42
CA VAL A 311 -3.84 -20.37 16.33
C VAL A 311 -3.68 -19.27 17.38
N ASP A 312 -3.56 -18.00 16.96
CA ASP A 312 -3.15 -16.93 17.88
C ASP A 312 -4.32 -16.30 18.64
N TYR A 313 -5.52 -16.28 18.06
CA TYR A 313 -6.69 -15.69 18.70
C TYR A 313 -7.28 -16.62 19.76
N GLU A 314 -7.45 -16.11 20.98
CA GLU A 314 -8.13 -16.79 22.07
C GLU A 314 -9.61 -16.37 22.12
N PRO A 315 -10.58 -17.24 21.75
CA PRO A 315 -12.00 -16.90 21.77
C PRO A 315 -12.48 -16.55 23.18
N GLY A 316 -13.12 -15.38 23.31
CA GLY A 316 -13.54 -14.86 24.62
C GLY A 316 -12.41 -14.38 25.52
N GLY A 317 -11.17 -14.34 25.02
CA GLY A 317 -10.00 -13.82 25.73
C GLY A 317 -10.06 -12.31 25.99
N LYS A 318 -8.98 -11.77 26.56
CA LYS A 318 -8.85 -10.34 26.87
C LYS A 318 -8.83 -9.52 25.57
N ILE A 319 -9.83 -8.67 25.37
CA ILE A 319 -9.92 -7.79 24.20
C ILE A 319 -9.68 -6.31 24.50
N SER A 320 -9.54 -5.95 25.79
CA SER A 320 -9.33 -4.58 26.19
C SER A 320 -8.62 -4.41 27.52
N VAL A 321 -8.12 -3.19 27.73
CA VAL A 321 -7.53 -2.72 28.99
C VAL A 321 -8.29 -1.50 29.53
N PRO A 322 -8.42 -1.36 30.86
CA PRO A 322 -8.88 -0.11 31.46
C PRO A 322 -7.97 1.06 31.07
N LEU A 323 -8.56 2.24 30.88
CA LEU A 323 -7.83 3.46 30.57
C LEU A 323 -7.95 4.48 31.70
N ASP A 324 -6.84 5.13 32.04
CA ASP A 324 -6.85 6.37 32.81
C ASP A 324 -6.67 7.57 31.87
N PHE A 325 -7.78 8.25 31.58
CA PHE A 325 -7.76 9.45 30.74
C PHE A 325 -7.05 10.64 31.39
N ASN A 326 -6.74 10.61 32.69
CA ASN A 326 -5.90 11.66 33.29
C ASN A 326 -4.47 11.62 32.76
N ALA A 327 -3.96 10.45 32.36
CA ALA A 327 -2.66 10.31 31.74
C ALA A 327 -2.57 11.05 30.38
N ALA A 328 -3.70 11.43 29.80
CA ALA A 328 -3.74 12.21 28.57
C ALA A 328 -3.62 13.73 28.79
N LYS A 329 -3.41 14.24 30.00
CA LYS A 329 -3.18 15.69 30.20
C LYS A 329 -1.76 16.06 29.79
N ASP A 330 -1.60 17.18 29.09
CA ASP A 330 -0.30 17.74 28.66
C ASP A 330 0.64 16.68 28.02
N SER A 331 0.09 15.87 27.12
CA SER A 331 0.75 14.68 26.58
C SER A 331 0.82 14.69 25.06
N GLN A 332 1.69 13.86 24.50
CA GLN A 332 1.82 13.64 23.06
C GLN A 332 1.77 12.14 22.76
N GLY A 333 1.24 11.78 21.60
CA GLY A 333 1.13 10.42 21.13
C GLY A 333 1.31 10.30 19.63
N MET A 334 1.72 9.12 19.19
CA MET A 334 1.90 8.79 17.79
C MET A 334 1.41 7.36 17.54
N GLY A 335 0.48 7.20 16.60
CA GLY A 335 0.04 5.91 16.09
C GLY A 335 0.53 5.74 14.66
N LEU A 336 1.30 4.68 14.40
CA LEU A 336 1.83 4.36 13.08
C LEU A 336 1.29 2.98 12.63
N TRP A 337 0.92 2.89 11.37
CA TRP A 337 0.31 1.68 10.82
C TRP A 337 0.62 1.54 9.33
N GLU A 338 0.44 0.33 8.82
CA GLU A 338 0.48 0.04 7.38
C GLU A 338 -0.94 -0.18 6.85
N ALA A 339 -1.54 0.89 6.32
CA ALA A 339 -2.77 0.78 5.55
C ALA A 339 -2.49 0.03 4.23
N PRO A 340 -3.51 -0.48 3.52
CA PRO A 340 -3.30 -1.20 2.25
C PRO A 340 -2.43 -0.43 1.24
N ARG A 341 -2.54 0.90 1.24
CA ARG A 341 -1.78 1.81 0.36
C ARG A 341 -0.41 2.22 0.90
N GLY A 342 -0.09 1.97 2.17
CA GLY A 342 1.21 2.32 2.74
C GLY A 342 1.18 2.83 4.18
N ALA A 343 2.27 3.52 4.51
CA ALA A 343 2.53 4.15 5.78
C ALA A 343 1.46 5.20 6.13
N LEU A 344 0.80 4.98 7.27
CA LEU A 344 -0.22 5.84 7.85
C LEU A 344 0.22 6.23 9.25
N GLY A 345 0.31 7.53 9.52
CA GLY A 345 0.68 8.06 10.82
C GLY A 345 -0.33 9.08 11.33
N HIS A 346 -0.66 8.98 12.61
CA HIS A 346 -1.48 9.93 13.34
C HIS A 346 -0.66 10.46 14.52
N TRP A 347 -0.53 11.78 14.64
CA TRP A 347 0.15 12.47 15.73
C TRP A 347 -0.85 13.32 16.48
N ILE A 348 -0.86 13.17 17.80
CA ILE A 348 -1.80 13.85 18.69
C ILE A 348 -1.03 14.54 19.81
N SER A 349 -1.50 15.73 20.20
CA SER A 349 -1.12 16.37 21.45
C SER A 349 -2.36 16.83 22.20
N THR A 350 -2.25 16.90 23.52
CA THR A 350 -3.33 17.29 24.42
C THR A 350 -2.89 18.40 25.35
N ASN A 351 -3.85 19.20 25.83
CA ASN A 351 -3.61 20.25 26.82
C ASN A 351 -3.85 19.77 28.26
N GLY A 352 -3.65 20.64 29.25
CA GLY A 352 -3.83 20.32 30.67
C GLY A 352 -5.25 19.94 31.11
N SER A 353 -6.24 20.12 30.24
CA SER A 353 -7.60 19.59 30.44
C SER A 353 -7.82 18.20 29.84
N GLY A 354 -6.80 17.62 29.20
CA GLY A 354 -6.86 16.32 28.50
C GLY A 354 -7.58 16.39 27.16
N LYS A 355 -7.89 17.58 26.65
CA LYS A 355 -8.47 17.77 25.32
C LYS A 355 -7.38 17.80 24.26
N VAL A 356 -7.71 17.31 23.07
CA VAL A 356 -6.86 17.43 21.88
C VAL A 356 -6.54 18.91 21.65
N ALA A 357 -5.27 19.18 21.41
CA ALA A 357 -4.72 20.50 21.13
C ALA A 357 -4.12 20.58 19.71
N ASN A 358 -3.61 19.46 19.20
CA ASN A 358 -3.23 19.29 17.80
C ASN A 358 -3.45 17.84 17.38
N TYR A 359 -3.90 17.62 16.14
CA TYR A 359 -4.02 16.31 15.53
C TYR A 359 -3.60 16.39 14.06
N GLN A 360 -2.53 15.70 13.69
CA GLN A 360 -2.00 15.68 12.33
C GLN A 360 -1.98 14.26 11.81
N CYS A 361 -2.38 14.09 10.55
CA CYS A 361 -2.40 12.81 9.87
C CYS A 361 -1.53 12.90 8.62
N ILE A 362 -0.58 11.98 8.50
CA ILE A 362 0.13 11.75 7.25
C ILE A 362 -0.31 10.38 6.75
N VAL A 363 -1.06 10.36 5.66
CA VAL A 363 -1.66 9.14 5.15
C VAL A 363 -0.91 8.68 3.89
N PRO A 364 -1.12 7.43 3.41
CA PRO A 364 -0.39 6.94 2.25
C PRO A 364 -0.60 7.78 0.99
N GLY A 365 -1.83 8.28 0.81
CA GLY A 365 -2.15 9.18 -0.30
C GLY A 365 -1.29 10.45 -0.30
N SER A 366 -1.04 11.04 0.87
CA SER A 366 -0.21 12.23 1.03
C SER A 366 1.23 11.95 0.59
N TRP A 367 1.79 10.78 0.92
CA TRP A 367 3.10 10.34 0.45
C TRP A 367 3.13 10.17 -1.07
N LEU A 368 2.20 9.39 -1.62
CA LEU A 368 2.24 8.93 -3.02
C LEU A 368 1.88 10.02 -4.03
N MET A 369 0.91 10.87 -3.68
CA MET A 369 0.40 11.97 -4.49
C MET A 369 0.99 13.33 -4.09
N SER A 370 2.02 13.31 -3.23
CA SER A 370 2.75 14.49 -2.78
C SER A 370 3.08 15.43 -3.96
N PRO A 371 2.78 16.74 -3.86
CA PRO A 371 3.35 17.72 -4.77
C PRO A 371 4.84 17.89 -4.48
N ARG A 372 5.45 18.86 -5.17
CA ARG A 372 6.81 19.32 -4.90
C ARG A 372 6.95 19.88 -3.48
N ASP A 373 8.11 19.67 -2.87
CA ASP A 373 8.45 20.31 -1.60
C ASP A 373 9.08 21.70 -1.81
N SER A 374 9.52 22.32 -0.72
CA SER A 374 10.21 23.62 -0.70
C SER A 374 11.48 23.67 -1.56
N ASN A 375 12.11 22.53 -1.85
CA ASN A 375 13.30 22.40 -2.71
C ASN A 375 12.94 22.04 -4.17
N GLY A 376 11.64 21.98 -4.49
CA GLY A 376 11.15 21.61 -5.81
C GLY A 376 11.27 20.12 -6.13
N ILE A 377 11.56 19.24 -5.15
CA ILE A 377 11.65 17.79 -5.36
C ILE A 377 10.24 17.24 -5.53
N PRO A 378 9.88 16.64 -6.68
CA PRO A 378 8.55 16.07 -6.91
C PRO A 378 8.28 14.83 -6.05
N GLY A 379 7.00 14.54 -5.78
CA GLY A 379 6.59 13.32 -5.10
C GLY A 379 6.68 12.04 -5.96
N PRO A 380 6.38 10.86 -5.40
CA PRO A 380 6.50 9.56 -6.08
C PRO A 380 5.74 9.47 -7.40
N LEU A 381 4.45 9.82 -7.45
CA LEU A 381 3.69 9.75 -8.69
C LEU A 381 4.27 10.69 -9.75
N GLU A 382 4.53 11.96 -9.41
CA GLU A 382 5.11 12.92 -10.35
C GLU A 382 6.46 12.43 -10.89
N GLN A 383 7.36 11.96 -10.02
CA GLN A 383 8.65 11.40 -10.43
C GLN A 383 8.47 10.23 -11.41
N SER A 384 7.50 9.33 -11.13
CA SER A 384 7.25 8.15 -11.95
C SER A 384 6.72 8.46 -13.36
N LEU A 385 6.09 9.62 -13.55
CA LEU A 385 5.62 10.09 -14.85
C LEU A 385 6.77 10.62 -15.71
N ILE A 386 7.85 11.12 -15.11
CA ILE A 386 8.95 11.80 -15.83
C ILE A 386 9.68 10.81 -16.74
N GLY A 387 9.46 10.97 -18.05
CA GLY A 387 10.08 10.15 -19.09
C GLY A 387 9.49 8.76 -19.27
N SER A 388 8.39 8.44 -18.59
CA SER A 388 7.59 7.27 -18.90
C SER A 388 6.82 7.47 -20.20
N LYS A 389 6.59 6.37 -20.92
CA LYS A 389 5.82 6.41 -22.18
C LYS A 389 4.33 6.58 -21.88
N ILE A 390 3.65 7.35 -22.72
CA ILE A 390 2.18 7.50 -22.67
C ILE A 390 1.50 6.17 -22.99
N ASN A 391 2.01 5.44 -23.98
CA ASN A 391 1.63 4.07 -24.29
C ASN A 391 2.89 3.19 -24.22
N PRO A 392 2.93 2.16 -23.34
CA PRO A 392 4.10 1.29 -23.23
C PRO A 392 4.28 0.41 -24.48
N VAL A 393 3.18 0.10 -25.17
CA VAL A 393 3.12 -0.73 -26.38
C VAL A 393 2.49 0.07 -27.52
N GLY A 394 3.05 -0.05 -28.73
CA GLY A 394 2.51 0.58 -29.93
C GLY A 394 2.88 2.07 -30.08
N GLU A 395 2.17 2.74 -30.99
CA GLU A 395 2.37 4.17 -31.28
C GLU A 395 1.77 5.07 -30.19
N VAL A 396 2.23 6.32 -30.16
CA VAL A 396 1.73 7.33 -29.22
C VAL A 396 0.32 7.75 -29.63
N ASP A 397 -0.65 7.48 -28.77
CA ASP A 397 -2.04 7.93 -28.88
C ASP A 397 -2.42 8.74 -27.64
N TYR A 398 -2.54 10.06 -27.82
CA TYR A 398 -2.90 10.98 -26.75
C TYR A 398 -4.37 10.91 -26.34
N THR A 399 -5.24 10.31 -27.16
CA THR A 399 -6.67 10.15 -26.85
C THR A 399 -6.93 9.01 -25.86
N ASN A 400 -5.97 8.09 -25.74
CA ASN A 400 -6.03 6.96 -24.81
C ASN A 400 -4.68 6.77 -24.08
N PRO A 401 -4.37 7.60 -23.05
CA PRO A 401 -3.08 7.58 -22.37
C PRO A 401 -2.95 6.42 -21.37
N VAL A 402 -2.96 5.19 -21.87
CA VAL A 402 -3.08 3.98 -21.05
C VAL A 402 -1.91 3.80 -20.08
N GLY A 403 -0.70 4.23 -20.44
CA GLY A 403 0.48 4.23 -19.58
C GLY A 403 0.31 5.14 -18.36
N ILE A 404 -0.26 6.34 -18.53
CA ILE A 404 -0.58 7.25 -17.41
C ILE A 404 -1.56 6.57 -16.45
N PHE A 405 -2.55 5.90 -17.01
CA PHE A 405 -3.55 5.14 -16.25
C PHE A 405 -2.95 3.96 -15.48
N HIS A 406 -2.03 3.21 -16.08
CA HIS A 406 -1.32 2.11 -15.40
C HIS A 406 -0.40 2.63 -14.29
N MET A 407 0.35 3.71 -14.54
CA MET A 407 1.19 4.35 -13.53
C MET A 407 0.36 4.83 -12.33
N GLY A 408 -0.66 5.65 -12.58
CA GLY A 408 -1.54 6.16 -11.52
C GLY A 408 -2.22 5.03 -10.74
N ARG A 409 -2.81 4.04 -11.42
CA ARG A 409 -3.50 2.91 -10.75
C ARG A 409 -2.54 1.97 -10.01
N SER A 410 -1.27 1.89 -10.41
CA SER A 410 -0.28 1.04 -9.72
C SER A 410 -0.03 1.48 -8.28
N TYR A 411 -0.24 2.76 -7.96
CA TYR A 411 -0.18 3.31 -6.60
C TYR A 411 -1.48 3.11 -5.81
N ASP A 412 -2.59 2.73 -6.47
CA ASP A 412 -3.92 2.65 -5.86
C ASP A 412 -4.30 3.96 -5.14
N PRO A 413 -4.50 5.09 -5.84
CA PRO A 413 -4.65 6.39 -5.19
C PRO A 413 -5.98 6.52 -4.43
N CYS A 414 -5.93 7.13 -3.24
CA CYS A 414 -7.10 7.54 -2.46
C CYS A 414 -7.02 9.03 -2.13
N ILE A 415 -7.64 9.87 -2.97
CA ILE A 415 -7.57 11.34 -2.81
C ILE A 415 -8.32 11.82 -1.57
N SER A 416 -9.45 11.20 -1.22
CA SER A 416 -10.16 11.54 0.02
C SER A 416 -9.34 11.26 1.27
N CYS A 417 -8.51 10.20 1.25
CA CYS A 417 -7.55 9.94 2.30
C CYS A 417 -6.49 11.06 2.33
N ALA A 418 -5.91 11.37 1.17
CA ALA A 418 -4.75 12.26 1.04
C ALA A 418 -5.01 13.68 1.57
N VAL A 419 -6.17 14.25 1.21
CA VAL A 419 -6.55 15.62 1.60
C VAL A 419 -7.36 15.70 2.89
N HIS A 420 -8.03 14.61 3.29
CA HIS A 420 -8.83 14.53 4.53
C HIS A 420 -9.79 15.74 4.72
N THR A 421 -10.58 16.06 3.68
CA THR A 421 -11.47 17.25 3.67
C THR A 421 -12.68 17.12 4.59
N ILE A 422 -13.14 18.28 5.08
CA ILE A 422 -14.38 18.43 5.83
C ILE A 422 -15.25 19.47 5.11
N ASP A 423 -16.53 19.16 4.92
CA ASP A 423 -17.52 20.11 4.41
C ASP A 423 -17.99 21.05 5.53
N LEU A 424 -17.67 22.33 5.41
CA LEU A 424 -18.11 23.38 6.34
C LEU A 424 -19.50 23.95 6.02
N THR A 425 -20.12 23.55 4.91
CA THR A 425 -21.43 24.07 4.44
C THR A 425 -22.63 23.37 5.05
N GLY A 426 -22.43 22.29 5.81
CA GLY A 426 -23.45 21.67 6.65
C GLY A 426 -24.58 20.94 5.92
N LYS A 427 -24.47 20.64 4.62
CA LYS A 427 -25.56 20.00 3.85
C LYS A 427 -25.86 18.54 4.24
N CYS A 428 -24.97 17.87 4.97
CA CYS A 428 -25.17 16.53 5.54
C CYS A 428 -24.41 16.33 6.87
N ALA A 429 -24.58 17.22 7.86
CA ALA A 429 -23.98 17.01 9.17
C ALA A 429 -24.90 16.12 10.06
N PRO A 430 -24.46 14.96 10.60
CA PRO A 430 -24.96 14.58 11.91
C PRO A 430 -24.55 15.71 12.88
N ASN A 431 -25.49 16.15 13.72
CA ASN A 431 -25.49 17.43 14.44
C ASN A 431 -24.31 17.72 15.40
N THR A 432 -23.20 16.97 15.39
CA THR A 432 -21.93 17.43 15.96
C THR A 432 -20.76 16.63 15.38
N LEU A 433 -19.82 17.32 14.72
CA LEU A 433 -18.41 16.91 14.65
C LEU A 433 -17.58 18.20 14.56
N ARG A 434 -17.20 18.71 15.74
CA ARG A 434 -16.08 19.65 15.89
C ARG A 434 -14.84 18.80 16.06
N ILE A 435 -13.86 18.96 15.18
CA ILE A 435 -12.47 18.62 15.54
C ILE A 435 -11.99 19.83 16.34
N LEU A 436 -11.97 19.66 17.66
CA LEU A 436 -11.19 20.48 18.59
C LEU A 436 -9.86 19.78 18.81
#